data_AF-A0A9X5E9V7-F1
#
_entry.id   AF-A0A9X5E9V7-F1
#
_cell.length_a   1.000
_cell.length_b   1.000
_cell.length_c   1.000
_cell.angle_alpha   90.00
_cell.angle_beta   90.00
_cell.angle_gamma   90.00
#
_symmetry.space_group_name_H-M   'P 1'
#
loop_
_entity.id
_entity.type
_entity.pdbx_description
1 polymer ?
#
loop_
_entity_poly.entity_id
_entity_poly.type
_entity_poly.pdbx_seq_one_letter_code
_entity_poly.pdbx_strand_id
1 'polypeptide(L)' 'MSGFFERLERENEIIIHPGQSQGEFLEEFIRMWAVVRMQEDFLSGKLEADTFLDFLDQQEFDVYQLADNCWNPC' A
#
# COMPACT_ATOMS: atom_id res chain seq x y z
N MET A 1 4.05 -0.04 -15.87
CA MET A 1 3.51 1.04 -15.01
C MET A 1 2.11 0.77 -14.47
N SER A 2 1.31 -0.17 -14.99
CA SER A 2 -0.09 -0.36 -14.53
C SER A 2 -0.24 -1.14 -13.22
N GLY A 3 0.62 -2.11 -12.90
CA GLY A 3 0.40 -3.01 -11.77
C GLY A 3 0.66 -2.45 -10.36
N PHE A 4 1.51 -1.42 -10.23
CA PHE A 4 1.88 -0.86 -8.91
C PHE A 4 0.73 -0.08 -8.29
N PHE A 5 0.29 0.97 -8.99
CA PHE A 5 -0.79 1.83 -8.51
C PHE A 5 -2.11 1.06 -8.41
N GLU A 6 -2.36 0.08 -9.28
CA GLU A 6 -3.56 -0.76 -9.21
C GLU A 6 -3.57 -1.67 -7.96
N ARG A 7 -2.40 -2.19 -7.55
CA ARG A 7 -2.27 -2.92 -6.27
C ARG A 7 -2.38 -1.99 -5.06
N LEU A 8 -1.78 -0.82 -5.14
CA LEU A 8 -1.85 0.19 -4.09
C LEU A 8 -3.31 0.67 -3.90
N GLU A 9 -4.06 0.85 -4.99
CA GLU A 9 -5.47 1.22 -4.97
C GLU A 9 -6.36 0.16 -4.31
N ARG A 10 -6.08 -1.14 -4.50
CA ARG A 10 -6.79 -2.22 -3.78
C ARG A 10 -6.62 -2.16 -2.27
N GLU A 11 -5.51 -1.60 -1.82
CA GLU A 11 -5.18 -1.52 -0.39
C GLU A 11 -5.73 -0.24 0.25
N ASN A 12 -6.29 0.65 -0.58
CA ASN A 12 -7.19 1.71 -0.17
C ASN A 12 -8.64 1.20 0.05
N GLU A 13 -8.88 -0.10 -0.10
CA GLU A 13 -10.18 -0.73 0.17
C GLU A 13 -10.16 -1.48 1.52
N ILE A 14 -11.30 -1.48 2.20
CA ILE A 14 -11.52 -2.31 3.40
C ILE A 14 -12.25 -3.58 2.97
N ILE A 15 -11.67 -4.75 3.26
CA ILE A 15 -12.26 -6.04 2.91
C ILE A 15 -13.07 -6.57 4.10
N ILE A 16 -14.37 -6.32 4.10
CA ILE A 16 -15.24 -6.78 5.19
C ILE A 16 -15.47 -8.30 5.08
N HIS A 17 -15.04 -9.04 6.10
CA HIS A 17 -15.21 -10.49 6.16
C HIS A 17 -16.42 -10.92 7.01
N PRO A 18 -17.19 -11.96 6.59
CA PRO A 18 -18.27 -12.51 7.42
C PRO A 18 -17.73 -13.07 8.74
N GLY A 19 -18.23 -12.58 9.87
CA GLY A 19 -17.78 -13.01 11.21
C GLY A 19 -16.55 -12.27 11.75
N GLN A 20 -16.07 -11.26 11.04
CA GLN A 20 -14.99 -10.38 11.50
C GLN A 20 -15.40 -9.65 12.79
N SER A 21 -14.49 -9.62 13.75
CA SER A 21 -14.66 -8.86 14.98
C SER A 21 -14.50 -7.37 14.72
N GLN A 22 -15.02 -6.53 15.63
CA GLN A 22 -14.82 -5.08 15.54
C GLN A 22 -13.34 -4.68 15.63
N GLY A 23 -12.51 -5.49 16.31
CA GLY A 23 -11.07 -5.26 16.42
C GLY A 23 -10.36 -5.47 15.08
N GLU A 24 -10.62 -6.61 14.43
CA GLU A 24 -10.07 -6.91 13.10
C GLU A 24 -10.52 -5.88 12.05
N PHE A 25 -11.79 -5.45 12.11
CA PHE A 25 -12.27 -4.39 11.22
C PHE A 25 -11.55 -3.05 11.46
N LEU A 26 -11.29 -2.71 12.74
CA LEU A 26 -10.58 -1.48 13.08
C LEU A 26 -9.12 -1.54 12.63
N GLU A 27 -8.46 -2.68 12.74
CA GLU A 27 -7.10 -2.90 12.24
C GLU A 27 -7.02 -2.71 10.72
N GLU A 28 -7.95 -3.28 9.97
CA GLU A 28 -8.04 -3.07 8.51
C GLU A 28 -8.31 -1.62 8.15
N PHE A 29 -9.23 -0.95 8.87
CA PHE A 29 -9.51 0.46 8.66
C PHE A 29 -8.27 1.32 8.92
N ILE A 30 -7.54 1.07 10.02
CA ILE A 30 -6.31 1.80 10.36
C ILE A 30 -5.24 1.58 9.29
N ARG A 31 -5.07 0.33 8.83
CA ARG A 31 -4.09 -0.01 7.78
C ARG A 31 -4.40 0.74 6.49
N MET A 32 -5.63 0.64 5.99
CA MET A 32 -6.08 1.35 4.79
C MET A 32 -5.86 2.86 4.94
N TRP A 33 -6.23 3.45 6.07
CA TRP A 33 -6.08 4.89 6.28
C TRP A 33 -4.61 5.33 6.28
N ALA A 34 -3.71 4.54 6.88
CA ALA A 34 -2.28 4.80 6.86
C ALA A 34 -1.70 4.76 5.43
N VAL A 35 -2.10 3.78 4.62
CA VAL A 35 -1.67 3.67 3.21
C VAL A 35 -2.13 4.88 2.39
N VAL A 36 -3.42 5.26 2.48
CA VAL A 36 -3.96 6.43 1.79
C VAL A 36 -3.20 7.70 2.16
N ARG A 37 -2.93 7.91 3.46
CA ARG A 37 -2.24 9.11 3.93
C ARG A 37 -0.81 9.19 3.42
N MET A 38 -0.09 8.08 3.45
CA MET A 38 1.29 8.00 2.95
C MET A 38 1.35 8.20 1.43
N GLN A 39 0.38 7.65 0.69
CA GLN A 39 0.25 7.87 -0.74
C GLN A 39 -0.01 9.35 -1.07
N GLU A 40 -0.90 10.03 -0.35
CA GLU A 40 -1.14 11.48 -0.51
C GLU A 40 0.12 12.31 -0.22
N ASP A 41 0.84 11.99 0.85
CA ASP A 41 2.06 12.71 1.23
C ASP A 41 3.19 12.48 0.22
N PHE A 42 3.29 11.28 -0.36
CA PHE A 42 4.20 10.99 -1.46
C PHE A 42 3.82 11.77 -2.74
N LEU A 43 2.55 11.71 -3.17
CA LEU A 43 2.09 12.41 -4.38
C LEU A 43 2.16 13.94 -4.28
N SER A 44 2.03 14.48 -3.06
CA SER A 44 2.20 15.91 -2.79
C SER A 44 3.66 16.34 -2.62
N GLY A 45 4.62 15.41 -2.71
CA GLY A 45 6.06 15.66 -2.58
C GLY A 45 6.52 15.96 -1.15
N LYS A 46 5.71 15.64 -0.14
CA LYS A 46 6.05 15.80 1.29
C LYS A 46 6.79 14.60 1.86
N LEU A 47 6.66 13.43 1.23
CA LEU A 47 7.31 12.19 1.63
C LEU A 47 8.32 11.77 0.56
N GLU A 48 9.53 11.41 0.98
CA GLU A 48 10.56 10.90 0.08
C GLU A 48 10.19 9.49 -0.40
N ALA A 49 10.61 9.14 -1.62
CA ALA A 49 10.31 7.85 -2.24
C ALA A 49 10.81 6.67 -1.38
N ASP A 50 12.02 6.76 -0.84
CA ASP A 50 12.61 5.70 -0.02
C ASP A 50 11.80 5.47 1.26
N THR A 51 11.37 6.55 1.93
CA THR A 51 10.52 6.47 3.12
C THR A 51 9.15 5.87 2.80
N PHE A 52 8.61 6.16 1.63
CA PHE A 52 7.35 5.57 1.18
C PHE A 52 7.50 4.06 0.90
N LEU A 53 8.58 3.65 0.24
CA LEU A 53 8.86 2.24 -0.04
C LEU A 53 9.12 1.44 1.24
N ASP A 54 9.86 2.00 2.21
CA ASP A 54 10.10 1.39 3.51
C ASP A 54 8.79 1.22 4.31
N PHE A 55 7.88 2.19 4.23
CA PHE A 55 6.57 2.09 4.84
C PHE A 55 5.75 0.93 4.22
N LEU A 56 5.75 0.81 2.90
CA LEU A 56 5.05 -0.28 2.22
C LEU A 56 5.62 -1.65 2.62
N ASP A 57 6.95 -1.80 2.67
CA ASP A 57 7.61 -3.03 3.11
C ASP A 57 7.19 -3.44 4.53
N GLN A 58 7.10 -2.47 5.45
CA GLN A 58 6.64 -2.69 6.83
C GLN A 58 5.17 -3.10 6.93
N GLN A 59 4.35 -2.77 5.93
CA GLN A 59 2.96 -3.23 5.83
C GLN A 59 2.86 -4.58 5.10
N GLU A 60 3.97 -5.29 4.93
CA GLU A 60 4.08 -6.57 4.21
C GLU A 60 3.72 -6.47 2.72
N PHE A 61 3.80 -5.27 2.13
CA PHE A 61 3.77 -5.18 0.67
C PHE A 61 5.06 -5.75 0.12
N ASP A 62 4.96 -6.69 -0.81
CA ASP A 62 6.09 -7.16 -1.57
C ASP A 62 6.57 -6.05 -2.54
N VAL A 63 7.46 -5.19 -2.03
CA VAL A 63 8.07 -4.09 -2.78
C VAL A 63 9.09 -4.60 -3.81
N TYR A 64 9.52 -5.86 -3.70
CA TYR A 64 10.45 -6.49 -4.63
C TYR A 64 9.73 -7.07 -5.87
N GLN A 65 8.50 -7.56 -5.73
CA GLN A 65 7.60 -7.77 -6.88
C GLN A 65 7.33 -6.49 -7.68
N LEU A 66 7.48 -5.32 -7.07
CA LEU A 66 7.34 -4.02 -7.72
C LEU A 66 8.59 -3.61 -8.51
N ALA A 67 9.78 -3.99 -8.06
CA ALA A 67 11.03 -3.73 -8.76
C ALA A 67 11.25 -4.65 -9.98
N ASP A 68 10.81 -5.92 -9.91
CA ASP A 68 10.99 -6.89 -11.01
C ASP A 68 10.23 -6.50 -12.30
N ASN A 69 9.16 -5.70 -12.20
CA ASN A 69 8.45 -5.17 -13.37
C ASN A 69 9.10 -3.91 -13.99
N CYS A 70 10.09 -3.31 -13.33
CA CYS A 70 10.84 -2.17 -13.84
C CYS A 70 12.20 -2.58 -14.43
N TRP A 71 12.68 -3.79 -14.15
CA TRP A 71 13.96 -4.31 -14.64
C TRP A 71 13.80 -5.57 -15.50
N ASN A 72 13.01 -5.49 -16.57
CA ASN A 72 13.10 -6.47 -17.66
C ASN A 72 13.35 -5.77 -19.00
N PRO A 73 14.62 -5.53 -19.39
CA PRO A 73 14.96 -5.19 -20.76
C PRO A 73 14.80 -6.45 -21.63
N CYS A 74 13.62 -6.62 -22.22
CA CYS A 74 13.45 -7.43 -23.42
C CYS A 74 13.66 -6.54 -24.65
#